data_AF-A0A9E0GW22-F1
#
_entry.id   AF-A0A9E0GW22-F1
#
_cell.length_a   1.000
_cell.length_b   1.000
_cell.length_c   1.000
_cell.angle_alpha   90.00
_cell.angle_beta   90.00
_cell.angle_gamma   90.00
#
_symmetry.space_group_name_H-M   'P 1'
#
loop_
_entity.id
_entity.type
_entity.pdbx_description
1 polymer ?
#
loop_
_entity_poly.entity_id
_entity_poly.type
_entity_poly.pdbx_seq_one_letter_code
_entity_poly.pdbx_strand_id
1 'polypeptide(L)'
;MTFNDKFKFLMDITNTNNTTLAGAVGIDNSAVSLYRSGKRKCPRNKEILRRMSDYFASSIKLSYQRKALALASDYSRFNHSRPLPEYSDMLYQWLADELPQTNTLVDGILNENISSSGTNNIMGIKSIDVIPNATSILYKSEGKKQAVISFINHLLTLEDHGTVYVWIDDDVYSIFDNKEILNSIQELLLRLIDYGYTICQISPSPVNTTQFFEEFFYWVPAYITGRVKSYYYPRMRDNLFSKISIIYPPHVAVYSDCLSTVSDNSFTVMTTEPAVVSIKENEFKTFLSYCRPTMNIYESAEDVSECFHRILNTHVNHIQKGLSLPPAAMPEELITEFLNNNPDSLGVNLRTSYQLSTVFDDLRNVDICPLATAEEVIAGHVPVIFPVVRQQTAVYYTPRS
;
A
#
# COMPACT_ATOMS: atom_id res chain seq x y z
N MET A 1 11.86 6.55 -21.56
CA MET A 1 13.24 6.22 -21.96
C MET A 1 13.22 5.40 -23.23
N THR A 2 14.19 5.56 -24.14
CA THR A 2 14.30 4.68 -25.31
C THR A 2 14.90 3.32 -24.93
N PHE A 3 14.72 2.28 -25.76
CA PHE A 3 15.38 0.98 -25.56
C PHE A 3 16.90 1.11 -25.38
N ASN A 4 17.53 2.01 -26.15
CA ASN A 4 18.97 2.24 -26.06
C ASN A 4 19.38 2.73 -24.65
N ASP A 5 18.64 3.68 -24.10
CA ASP A 5 18.91 4.23 -22.77
C ASP A 5 18.79 3.14 -21.70
N LYS A 6 17.72 2.32 -21.77
CA LYS A 6 17.48 1.21 -20.84
C LYS A 6 18.58 0.15 -20.94
N PHE A 7 18.95 -0.23 -22.16
CA PHE A 7 19.97 -1.24 -22.42
C PHE A 7 21.35 -0.78 -21.97
N LYS A 8 21.71 0.48 -22.23
CA LYS A 8 22.96 1.07 -21.77
C LYS A 8 23.01 1.14 -20.25
N PHE A 9 21.92 1.58 -19.61
CA PHE A 9 21.80 1.59 -18.16
C PHE A 9 22.04 0.21 -17.55
N LEU A 10 21.40 -0.85 -18.09
CA LEU A 10 21.60 -2.21 -17.60
C LEU A 10 23.05 -2.68 -17.75
N MET A 11 23.68 -2.42 -18.89
CA MET A 11 25.09 -2.75 -19.11
C MET A 11 26.01 -2.06 -18.10
N ASP A 12 25.75 -0.78 -17.80
CA ASP A 12 26.58 0.01 -16.90
C ASP A 12 26.37 -0.41 -15.43
N ILE A 13 25.12 -0.61 -14.99
CA ILE A 13 24.81 -0.97 -13.60
C ILE A 13 25.25 -2.39 -13.23
N THR A 14 25.26 -3.33 -14.20
CA THR A 14 25.77 -4.70 -13.99
C THR A 14 27.26 -4.84 -14.30
N ASN A 15 27.92 -3.75 -14.74
CA ASN A 15 29.31 -3.75 -15.21
C ASN A 15 29.57 -4.83 -16.29
N THR A 16 28.60 -5.04 -17.17
CA THR A 16 28.67 -6.04 -18.24
C THR A 16 29.32 -5.44 -19.48
N ASN A 17 30.32 -6.13 -20.04
CA ASN A 17 30.92 -5.75 -21.32
C ASN A 17 30.20 -6.44 -22.50
N ASN A 18 30.38 -5.88 -23.70
CA ASN A 18 29.64 -6.34 -24.89
C ASN A 18 29.94 -7.81 -25.26
N THR A 19 31.19 -8.25 -25.09
CA THR A 19 31.61 -9.62 -25.41
C THR A 19 30.98 -10.64 -24.47
N THR A 20 30.89 -10.32 -23.17
CA THR A 20 30.28 -11.16 -22.15
C THR A 20 28.79 -11.34 -22.41
N LEU A 21 28.06 -10.24 -22.70
CA LEU A 21 26.63 -10.35 -23.02
C LEU A 21 26.39 -11.11 -24.34
N ALA A 22 27.20 -10.82 -25.36
CA ALA A 22 27.13 -11.49 -26.66
C ALA A 22 27.22 -13.02 -26.52
N GLY A 23 28.20 -13.49 -25.74
CA GLY A 23 28.38 -14.92 -25.45
C GLY A 23 27.22 -15.52 -24.65
N ALA A 24 26.69 -14.79 -23.65
CA ALA A 24 25.60 -15.29 -22.82
C ALA A 24 24.25 -15.38 -23.56
N VAL A 25 23.98 -14.43 -24.46
CA VAL A 25 22.70 -14.34 -25.20
C VAL A 25 22.74 -15.12 -26.52
N GLY A 26 23.95 -15.38 -27.05
CA GLY A 26 24.16 -16.06 -28.33
C GLY A 26 23.96 -15.14 -29.54
N ILE A 27 24.48 -13.91 -29.46
CA ILE A 27 24.43 -12.91 -30.55
C ILE A 27 25.81 -12.32 -30.82
N ASP A 28 25.99 -11.68 -31.98
CA ASP A 28 27.27 -11.06 -32.32
C ASP A 28 27.60 -9.87 -31.42
N ASN A 29 28.88 -9.70 -31.08
CA ASN A 29 29.37 -8.56 -30.33
C ASN A 29 29.07 -7.21 -31.03
N SER A 30 29.12 -7.21 -32.37
CA SER A 30 28.72 -6.07 -33.19
C SER A 30 27.24 -5.70 -32.98
N ALA A 31 26.35 -6.68 -32.83
CA ALA A 31 24.94 -6.45 -32.54
C ALA A 31 24.73 -5.80 -31.18
N VAL A 32 25.42 -6.27 -30.13
CA VAL A 32 25.40 -5.65 -28.79
C VAL A 32 25.88 -4.20 -28.83
N SER A 33 26.97 -3.92 -29.55
CA SER A 33 27.49 -2.56 -29.74
C SER A 33 26.49 -1.64 -30.44
N LEU A 34 25.78 -2.14 -31.44
CA LEU A 34 24.75 -1.38 -32.14
C LEU A 34 23.52 -1.10 -31.27
N TYR A 35 23.11 -2.04 -30.41
CA TYR A 35 22.05 -1.80 -29.41
C TYR A 35 22.48 -0.76 -28.37
N ARG A 36 23.74 -0.82 -27.91
CA ARG A 36 24.29 0.12 -26.91
C ARG A 36 24.53 1.53 -27.45
N SER A 37 24.81 1.68 -28.75
CA SER A 37 25.01 2.99 -29.40
C SER A 37 23.73 3.60 -29.99
N GLY A 38 22.59 2.91 -29.89
CA GLY A 38 21.29 3.37 -30.40
C GLY A 38 21.14 3.26 -31.93
N LYS A 39 22.17 2.77 -32.63
CA LYS A 39 22.14 2.53 -34.07
C LYS A 39 21.20 1.39 -34.47
N ARG A 40 20.85 0.51 -33.52
CA ARG A 40 19.87 -0.57 -33.69
C ARG A 40 18.76 -0.44 -32.65
N LYS A 41 17.51 -0.44 -33.12
CA LYS A 41 16.30 -0.44 -32.28
C LYS A 41 16.13 -1.79 -31.55
N CYS A 42 15.18 -1.84 -30.62
CA CYS A 42 14.84 -3.05 -29.84
C CYS A 42 14.78 -4.31 -30.75
N PRO A 43 15.38 -5.44 -30.32
CA PRO A 43 15.31 -6.70 -31.06
C PRO A 43 13.87 -7.10 -31.37
N ARG A 44 13.54 -7.36 -32.65
CA ARG A 44 12.22 -7.92 -33.03
C ARG A 44 12.02 -9.36 -32.55
N ASN A 45 13.12 -10.10 -32.39
CA ASN A 45 13.07 -11.45 -31.87
C ASN A 45 12.90 -11.39 -30.33
N LYS A 46 11.71 -11.77 -29.87
CA LYS A 46 11.35 -11.81 -28.44
C LYS A 46 12.27 -12.75 -27.63
N GLU A 47 12.79 -13.80 -28.25
CA GLU A 47 13.70 -14.74 -27.59
C GLU A 47 15.04 -14.10 -27.23
N ILE A 48 15.57 -13.23 -28.09
CA ILE A 48 16.81 -12.48 -27.82
C ILE A 48 16.58 -11.52 -26.65
N LEU A 49 15.43 -10.81 -26.65
CA LEU A 49 15.07 -9.89 -25.58
C LEU A 49 14.88 -10.63 -24.24
N ARG A 50 14.28 -11.82 -24.28
CA ARG A 50 14.11 -12.69 -23.10
C ARG A 50 15.46 -13.12 -22.54
N ARG A 51 16.36 -13.66 -23.37
CA ARG A 51 17.71 -14.06 -22.94
C ARG A 51 18.52 -12.90 -22.36
N MET A 52 18.38 -11.69 -22.92
CA MET A 52 18.98 -10.48 -22.33
C MET A 52 18.41 -10.20 -20.93
N SER A 53 17.10 -10.32 -20.76
CA SER A 53 16.41 -10.09 -19.49
C SER A 53 16.83 -11.10 -18.43
N ASP A 54 16.91 -12.39 -18.79
CA ASP A 54 17.39 -13.46 -17.90
C ASP A 54 18.83 -13.20 -17.43
N TYR A 55 19.70 -12.80 -18.37
CA TYR A 55 21.08 -12.46 -18.07
C TYR A 55 21.17 -11.28 -17.09
N PHE A 56 20.46 -10.18 -17.34
CA PHE A 56 20.51 -9.01 -16.46
C PHE A 56 19.88 -9.30 -15.09
N ALA A 57 18.78 -10.06 -15.04
CA ALA A 57 18.17 -10.49 -13.78
C ALA A 57 19.17 -11.26 -12.91
N SER A 58 19.92 -12.18 -13.50
CA SER A 58 20.94 -12.96 -12.77
C SER A 58 22.18 -12.15 -12.38
N SER A 59 22.40 -11.02 -13.05
CA SER A 59 23.55 -10.14 -12.84
C SER A 59 23.28 -9.03 -11.81
N ILE A 60 22.01 -8.69 -11.54
CA ILE A 60 21.60 -7.72 -10.53
C ILE A 60 21.53 -8.41 -9.16
N LYS A 61 22.58 -8.25 -8.36
CA LYS A 61 22.72 -8.93 -7.05
C LYS A 61 22.66 -7.99 -5.86
N LEU A 62 22.99 -6.71 -6.07
CA LEU A 62 23.19 -5.75 -4.99
C LEU A 62 21.99 -4.81 -4.86
N SER A 63 21.66 -4.42 -3.62
CA SER A 63 20.49 -3.57 -3.32
C SER A 63 20.55 -2.20 -4.00
N TYR A 64 21.74 -1.61 -4.17
CA TYR A 64 21.87 -0.33 -4.87
C TYR A 64 21.52 -0.45 -6.37
N GLN A 65 21.80 -1.60 -7.00
CA GLN A 65 21.49 -1.84 -8.42
C GLN A 65 19.97 -1.89 -8.62
N ARG A 66 19.25 -2.54 -7.69
CA ARG A 66 17.79 -2.60 -7.64
C ARG A 66 17.15 -1.23 -7.44
N LYS A 67 17.67 -0.45 -6.47
CA LYS A 67 17.25 0.94 -6.24
C LYS A 67 17.46 1.81 -7.47
N ALA A 68 18.63 1.74 -8.09
CA ALA A 68 18.94 2.50 -9.29
C ALA A 68 18.01 2.11 -10.47
N LEU A 69 17.73 0.81 -10.63
CA LEU A 69 16.80 0.33 -11.65
C LEU A 69 15.37 0.79 -11.39
N ALA A 70 14.89 0.74 -10.15
CA ALA A 70 13.56 1.22 -9.77
C ALA A 70 13.40 2.71 -10.10
N LEU A 71 14.42 3.52 -9.81
CA LEU A 71 14.44 4.95 -10.15
C LEU A 71 14.48 5.18 -11.67
N ALA A 72 15.33 4.44 -12.41
CA ALA A 72 15.46 4.59 -13.86
C ALA A 72 14.20 4.13 -14.62
N SER A 73 13.53 3.10 -14.12
CA SER A 73 12.32 2.55 -14.72
C SER A 73 11.04 3.27 -14.31
N ASP A 74 11.10 4.14 -13.30
CA ASP A 74 9.94 4.69 -12.60
C ASP A 74 8.98 3.57 -12.13
N TYR A 75 9.54 2.45 -11.68
CA TYR A 75 8.78 1.26 -11.28
C TYR A 75 9.36 0.68 -9.98
N SER A 76 8.72 1.03 -8.87
CA SER A 76 9.12 0.65 -7.50
C SER A 76 9.33 -0.84 -7.31
N ARG A 77 8.59 -1.67 -8.05
CA ARG A 77 8.68 -3.13 -7.91
C ARG A 77 10.07 -3.70 -8.15
N PHE A 78 10.94 -3.00 -8.90
CA PHE A 78 12.35 -3.39 -9.08
C PHE A 78 13.22 -3.18 -7.83
N ASN A 79 12.77 -2.39 -6.84
CA ASN A 79 13.51 -2.15 -5.61
C ASN A 79 13.65 -3.41 -4.75
N HIS A 80 12.68 -4.33 -4.89
CA HIS A 80 12.54 -5.52 -4.05
C HIS A 80 13.31 -6.72 -4.60
N SER A 81 13.80 -7.58 -3.70
CA SER A 81 14.27 -8.91 -4.08
C SER A 81 13.08 -9.74 -4.56
N ARG A 82 13.22 -10.45 -5.67
CA ARG A 82 12.20 -11.37 -6.19
C ARG A 82 12.87 -12.64 -6.73
N PRO A 83 12.13 -13.75 -6.86
CA PRO A 83 12.61 -14.92 -7.59
C PRO A 83 13.11 -14.54 -8.98
N LEU A 84 14.23 -15.15 -9.39
CA LEU A 84 14.90 -14.85 -10.66
C LEU A 84 13.94 -14.87 -11.88
N PRO A 85 13.01 -15.83 -12.02
CA PRO A 85 12.08 -15.84 -13.15
C PRO A 85 11.17 -14.61 -13.18
N GLU A 86 10.61 -14.21 -12.03
CA GLU A 86 9.73 -13.05 -11.93
C GLU A 86 10.48 -11.74 -12.21
N TYR A 87 11.71 -11.63 -11.68
CA TYR A 87 12.54 -10.45 -11.90
C TYR A 87 12.97 -10.32 -13.37
N SER A 88 13.22 -11.46 -14.04
CA SER A 88 13.47 -11.51 -15.48
C SER A 88 12.24 -11.10 -16.30
N ASP A 89 11.05 -11.58 -15.92
CA ASP A 89 9.79 -11.18 -16.57
C ASP A 89 9.57 -9.67 -16.50
N MET A 90 9.83 -9.05 -15.33
CA MET A 90 9.72 -7.61 -15.17
C MET A 90 10.73 -6.84 -16.04
N LEU A 91 11.99 -7.29 -16.09
CA LEU A 91 13.02 -6.69 -16.96
C LEU A 91 12.65 -6.81 -18.43
N TYR A 92 12.09 -7.95 -18.85
CA TYR A 92 11.59 -8.17 -20.21
C TYR A 92 10.49 -7.16 -20.54
N GLN A 93 9.48 -7.03 -19.67
CA GLN A 93 8.40 -6.06 -19.84
C GLN A 93 8.94 -4.62 -19.93
N TRP A 94 9.92 -4.26 -19.09
CA TRP A 94 10.54 -2.94 -19.15
C TRP A 94 11.31 -2.68 -20.43
N LEU A 95 12.11 -3.64 -20.90
CA LEU A 95 12.85 -3.49 -22.15
C LEU A 95 11.92 -3.48 -23.38
N ALA A 96 10.76 -4.13 -23.29
CA ALA A 96 9.75 -4.17 -24.33
C ALA A 96 8.81 -2.96 -24.35
N ASP A 97 8.90 -2.04 -23.37
CA ASP A 97 7.90 -0.98 -23.14
C ASP A 97 6.49 -1.54 -22.84
N GLU A 98 6.44 -2.76 -22.28
CA GLU A 98 5.23 -3.49 -21.88
C GLU A 98 5.07 -3.53 -20.35
N LEU A 99 5.79 -2.69 -19.58
CA LEU A 99 5.53 -2.58 -18.15
C LEU A 99 4.06 -2.20 -17.94
N PRO A 100 3.40 -2.75 -16.91
CA PRO A 100 2.15 -2.19 -16.45
C PRO A 100 2.39 -0.71 -16.21
N GLN A 101 1.56 0.16 -16.82
CA GLN A 101 1.60 1.57 -16.46
C GLN A 101 1.46 1.66 -14.94
N THR A 102 2.23 2.54 -14.31
CA THR A 102 2.21 2.81 -12.85
C THR A 102 0.84 3.17 -12.30
N ASN A 103 -0.16 3.28 -13.18
CA ASN A 103 -1.56 3.25 -12.85
C ASN A 103 -1.97 2.02 -12.03
N THR A 104 -1.24 0.91 -11.89
CA THR A 104 -1.76 -0.23 -11.09
C THR A 104 -2.04 0.09 -9.62
N LEU A 105 -1.36 1.05 -9.00
CA LEU A 105 -1.70 1.51 -7.64
C LEU A 105 -3.03 2.27 -7.66
N VAL A 106 -3.17 3.21 -8.59
CA VAL A 106 -4.38 4.03 -8.76
C VAL A 106 -5.53 3.16 -9.27
N ASP A 107 -5.36 2.34 -10.30
CA ASP A 107 -6.30 1.35 -10.84
C ASP A 107 -6.67 0.28 -9.82
N GLY A 108 -5.75 -0.16 -8.96
CA GLY A 108 -6.07 -1.07 -7.84
C GLY A 108 -7.02 -0.40 -6.86
N ILE A 109 -6.75 0.85 -6.49
CA ILE A 109 -7.62 1.67 -5.63
C ILE A 109 -8.92 2.05 -6.35
N LEU A 110 -8.89 2.32 -7.65
CA LEU A 110 -10.03 2.75 -8.47
C LEU A 110 -10.99 1.58 -8.72
N ASN A 111 -10.45 0.38 -8.98
CA ASN A 111 -11.20 -0.83 -9.31
C ASN A 111 -11.51 -1.74 -8.12
N GLU A 112 -10.89 -1.53 -6.95
CA GLU A 112 -11.41 -2.06 -5.70
C GLU A 112 -12.72 -1.31 -5.39
N ASN A 113 -13.80 -1.83 -5.97
CA ASN A 113 -15.11 -1.73 -5.36
C ASN A 113 -14.91 -2.21 -3.92
N ILE A 114 -14.99 -1.28 -2.96
CA ILE A 114 -15.23 -1.61 -1.55
C ILE A 114 -16.63 -2.22 -1.54
N SER A 115 -16.73 -3.48 -1.99
CA SER A 115 -17.93 -4.25 -1.98
C SER A 115 -18.22 -4.52 -0.52
N SER A 116 -19.13 -3.73 0.03
CA SER A 116 -19.82 -4.08 1.26
C SER A 116 -20.42 -5.47 1.07
N SER A 117 -20.05 -6.37 1.97
CA SER A 117 -20.68 -7.66 2.23
C SER A 117 -20.33 -8.83 1.28
N GLY A 118 -19.64 -9.79 1.87
CA GLY A 118 -19.73 -11.20 1.53
C GLY A 118 -19.20 -12.02 2.69
N THR A 119 -20.09 -12.42 3.61
CA THR A 119 -19.83 -13.48 4.59
C THR A 119 -19.57 -14.79 3.85
N ASN A 120 -18.35 -14.96 3.34
CA ASN A 120 -17.89 -16.23 2.84
C ASN A 120 -17.06 -16.86 3.95
N ASN A 121 -17.56 -17.99 4.46
CA ASN A 121 -16.85 -18.87 5.38
C ASN A 121 -15.55 -19.35 4.72
N ILE A 122 -14.47 -18.59 4.86
CA ILE A 122 -13.14 -19.00 4.44
C ILE A 122 -12.50 -19.71 5.63
N MET A 123 -12.35 -21.03 5.49
CA MET A 123 -11.74 -21.91 6.47
C MET A 123 -10.40 -21.35 6.93
N GLY A 124 -10.25 -21.18 8.24
CA GLY A 124 -8.96 -20.87 8.85
C GLY A 124 -7.92 -21.87 8.39
N ILE A 125 -6.79 -21.37 7.90
CA ILE A 125 -5.64 -22.20 7.54
C ILE A 125 -5.17 -22.89 8.83
N LYS A 126 -5.60 -24.14 9.00
CA LYS A 126 -5.12 -25.03 10.05
C LYS A 126 -3.74 -25.53 9.66
N SER A 127 -2.71 -24.85 10.16
CA SER A 127 -1.41 -25.45 10.47
C SER A 127 -0.76 -24.61 11.57
N ILE A 128 -1.08 -24.94 12.83
CA ILE A 128 -0.32 -24.47 13.98
C ILE A 128 0.93 -25.35 14.01
N ASP A 129 2.01 -24.94 13.35
CA ASP A 129 3.30 -25.64 13.44
C ASP A 129 4.16 -25.14 14.62
N VAL A 130 3.81 -24.00 15.22
CA VAL A 130 4.54 -23.44 16.37
C VAL A 130 3.61 -23.32 17.56
N ILE A 131 3.73 -24.27 18.49
CA ILE A 131 3.07 -24.18 19.80
C ILE A 131 3.80 -23.08 20.60
N PRO A 132 3.12 -22.00 21.01
CA PRO A 132 3.73 -20.82 21.63
C PRO A 132 4.12 -21.04 23.11
N ASN A 133 4.35 -22.28 23.53
CA ASN A 133 4.80 -22.57 24.90
C ASN A 133 6.31 -22.36 25.09
N ALA A 134 7.08 -22.15 24.02
CA ALA A 134 8.51 -21.93 24.08
C ALA A 134 9.00 -20.87 23.08
N THR A 135 10.04 -20.14 23.47
CA THR A 135 10.78 -19.22 22.59
C THR A 135 11.27 -19.97 21.35
N SER A 136 10.81 -19.53 20.19
CA SER A 136 11.14 -20.11 18.88
C SER A 136 12.06 -19.18 18.10
N ILE A 137 13.16 -19.72 17.58
CA ILE A 137 14.10 -19.01 16.73
C ILE A 137 13.90 -19.51 15.30
N LEU A 138 13.48 -18.61 14.43
CA LEU A 138 13.13 -18.87 13.04
C LEU A 138 14.16 -18.18 12.14
N TYR A 139 14.56 -18.80 11.04
CA TYR A 139 15.69 -18.34 10.23
C TYR A 139 15.23 -17.85 8.85
N LYS A 140 15.98 -16.89 8.29
CA LYS A 140 15.78 -16.33 6.94
C LYS A 140 14.42 -15.62 6.77
N SER A 141 14.09 -15.27 5.53
CA SER A 141 12.80 -14.65 5.16
C SER A 141 11.60 -15.55 5.49
N GLU A 142 11.69 -16.85 5.23
CA GLU A 142 10.60 -17.78 5.56
C GLU A 142 10.32 -17.81 7.07
N GLY A 143 11.37 -17.68 7.90
CA GLY A 143 11.21 -17.57 9.34
C GLY A 143 10.48 -16.31 9.80
N LYS A 144 10.72 -15.17 9.13
CA LYS A 144 9.97 -13.93 9.39
C LYS A 144 8.48 -14.13 9.10
N LYS A 145 8.17 -14.69 7.93
CA LYS A 145 6.79 -14.99 7.51
C LYS A 145 6.09 -15.96 8.46
N GLN A 146 6.74 -17.07 8.81
CA GLN A 146 6.20 -18.04 9.75
C GLN A 146 5.93 -17.42 11.13
N ALA A 147 6.81 -16.53 11.60
CA ALA A 147 6.62 -15.83 12.87
C ALA A 147 5.37 -14.95 12.86
N VAL A 148 5.16 -14.18 11.80
CA VAL A 148 4.00 -13.29 11.66
C VAL A 148 2.69 -14.08 11.61
N ILE A 149 2.63 -15.13 10.80
CA ILE A 149 1.44 -15.98 10.69
C ILE A 149 1.15 -16.70 12.02
N SER A 150 2.18 -17.24 12.67
CA SER A 150 2.04 -17.92 13.95
C SER A 150 1.59 -16.97 15.06
N PHE A 151 2.09 -15.73 15.04
CA PHE A 151 1.65 -14.67 15.96
C PHE A 151 0.16 -14.36 15.80
N ILE A 152 -0.30 -14.10 14.56
CA ILE A 152 -1.71 -13.81 14.30
C ILE A 152 -2.60 -15.00 14.71
N ASN A 153 -2.20 -16.22 14.34
CA ASN A 153 -2.92 -17.42 14.74
C ASN A 153 -2.99 -17.59 16.26
N HIS A 154 -1.92 -17.27 17.00
CA HIS A 154 -1.95 -17.31 18.45
C HIS A 154 -2.93 -16.28 19.02
N LEU A 155 -2.96 -15.05 18.50
CA LEU A 155 -3.93 -14.04 18.94
C LEU A 155 -5.38 -14.51 18.72
N LEU A 156 -5.66 -15.18 17.60
CA LEU A 156 -6.99 -15.74 17.34
C LEU A 156 -7.44 -16.83 18.33
N THR A 157 -6.51 -17.38 19.14
CA THR A 157 -6.83 -18.36 20.20
C THR A 157 -7.09 -17.71 21.56
N LEU A 158 -6.78 -16.42 21.73
CA LEU A 158 -6.93 -15.72 23.00
C LEU A 158 -8.35 -15.14 23.13
N GLU A 159 -8.90 -15.19 24.34
CA GLU A 159 -10.21 -14.62 24.66
C GLU A 159 -10.12 -13.14 25.05
N ASP A 160 -8.95 -12.68 25.48
CA ASP A 160 -8.72 -11.27 25.82
C ASP A 160 -8.22 -10.50 24.60
N HIS A 161 -8.84 -9.34 24.36
CA HIS A 161 -8.61 -8.50 23.18
C HIS A 161 -8.09 -7.14 23.62
N GLY A 162 -6.91 -6.77 23.12
CA GLY A 162 -6.24 -5.53 23.48
C GLY A 162 -5.53 -4.86 22.31
N THR A 163 -4.50 -4.08 22.61
CA THR A 163 -3.70 -3.37 21.60
C THR A 163 -2.50 -4.19 21.18
N VAL A 164 -2.40 -4.45 19.89
CA VAL A 164 -1.22 -5.03 19.24
C VAL A 164 -0.33 -3.89 18.75
N TYR A 165 0.93 -3.91 19.16
CA TYR A 165 1.94 -2.95 18.73
C TYR A 165 2.71 -3.51 17.55
N VAL A 166 2.77 -2.78 16.44
CA VAL A 166 3.39 -3.23 15.18
C VAL A 166 4.42 -2.21 14.72
N TRP A 167 5.67 -2.62 14.59
CA TRP A 167 6.73 -1.83 13.99
C TRP A 167 7.51 -2.72 13.02
N ILE A 168 7.34 -2.44 11.74
CA ILE A 168 8.05 -3.12 10.65
C ILE A 168 8.80 -2.04 9.87
N ASP A 169 10.11 -2.07 9.98
CA ASP A 169 11.06 -1.23 9.21
C ASP A 169 11.89 -2.20 8.38
N ASP A 170 11.23 -2.93 7.49
CA ASP A 170 11.79 -3.98 6.65
C ASP A 170 11.12 -3.95 5.28
N ASP A 171 11.74 -4.57 4.28
CA ASP A 171 11.13 -4.71 2.96
C ASP A 171 10.01 -5.76 3.02
N VAL A 172 8.78 -5.30 3.28
CA VAL A 172 7.56 -6.13 3.39
C VAL A 172 7.39 -7.05 2.17
N TYR A 173 7.72 -6.58 0.96
CA TYR A 173 7.62 -7.40 -0.24
C TYR A 173 8.65 -8.52 -0.27
N SER A 174 9.84 -8.30 0.30
CA SER A 174 10.85 -9.36 0.46
C SER A 174 10.48 -10.41 1.53
N ILE A 175 9.60 -10.06 2.48
CA ILE A 175 9.15 -11.00 3.52
C ILE A 175 8.07 -11.94 2.95
N PHE A 176 7.17 -11.41 2.13
CA PHE A 176 5.95 -12.12 1.75
C PHE A 176 5.92 -12.66 0.33
N ASP A 177 6.88 -12.32 -0.54
CA ASP A 177 7.23 -12.90 -1.86
C ASP A 177 6.09 -13.06 -2.92
N ASN A 178 4.80 -12.99 -2.54
CA ASN A 178 3.64 -13.23 -3.39
C ASN A 178 2.44 -12.38 -2.92
N LYS A 179 1.69 -11.80 -3.86
CA LYS A 179 0.44 -11.06 -3.61
C LYS A 179 -0.60 -11.89 -2.87
N GLU A 180 -0.69 -13.19 -3.14
CA GLU A 180 -1.67 -14.07 -2.47
C GLU A 180 -1.44 -14.11 -0.95
N ILE A 181 -0.18 -14.18 -0.52
CA ILE A 181 0.19 -14.21 0.90
C ILE A 181 -0.14 -12.88 1.56
N LEU A 182 0.15 -11.75 0.90
CA LEU A 182 -0.21 -10.43 1.39
C LEU A 182 -1.73 -10.31 1.57
N ASN A 183 -2.51 -10.78 0.61
CA ASN A 183 -3.98 -10.78 0.72
C ASN A 183 -4.45 -11.64 1.89
N SER A 184 -3.89 -12.85 2.08
CA SER A 184 -4.22 -13.70 3.23
C SER A 184 -3.88 -13.03 4.57
N ILE A 185 -2.78 -12.30 4.66
CA ILE A 185 -2.42 -11.57 5.88
C ILE A 185 -3.38 -10.40 6.12
N GLN A 186 -3.79 -9.69 5.07
CA GLN A 186 -4.77 -8.62 5.18
C GLN A 186 -6.12 -9.14 5.68
N GLU A 187 -6.59 -10.28 5.15
CA GLU A 187 -7.79 -10.96 5.64
C GLU A 187 -7.68 -11.34 7.13
N LEU A 188 -6.55 -11.92 7.53
CA LEU A 188 -6.31 -12.28 8.93
C LEU A 188 -6.24 -11.04 9.85
N LEU A 189 -5.70 -9.94 9.36
CA LEU A 189 -5.61 -8.68 10.08
C LEU A 189 -7.00 -8.06 10.29
N LEU A 190 -7.83 -8.02 9.25
CA LEU A 190 -9.21 -7.56 9.36
C LEU A 190 -10.00 -8.45 10.32
N ARG A 191 -9.78 -9.77 10.28
CA ARG A 191 -10.38 -10.69 11.23
C ARG A 191 -9.99 -10.39 12.67
N LEU A 192 -8.72 -10.10 12.97
CA LEU A 192 -8.31 -9.67 14.32
C LEU A 192 -9.05 -8.40 14.75
N ILE A 193 -9.18 -7.43 13.86
CA ILE A 193 -9.92 -6.19 14.13
C ILE A 193 -11.40 -6.48 14.43
N ASP A 194 -12.01 -7.46 13.76
CA ASP A 194 -13.39 -7.89 14.00
C ASP A 194 -13.58 -8.57 15.35
N TYR A 195 -12.58 -9.33 15.83
CA TYR A 195 -12.59 -9.86 17.21
C TYR A 195 -12.45 -8.76 18.28
N GLY A 196 -12.12 -7.52 17.90
CA GLY A 196 -12.02 -6.39 18.81
C GLY A 196 -10.60 -5.97 19.16
N TYR A 197 -9.58 -6.54 18.49
CA TYR A 197 -8.21 -6.05 18.64
C TYR A 197 -8.07 -4.62 18.08
N THR A 198 -7.21 -3.84 18.73
CA THR A 198 -6.75 -2.55 18.22
C THR A 198 -5.29 -2.65 17.80
N ILE A 199 -4.88 -1.88 16.80
CA ILE A 199 -3.51 -1.92 16.28
C ILE A 199 -2.88 -0.55 16.42
N CYS A 200 -1.69 -0.51 17.02
CA CYS A 200 -0.83 0.68 17.05
C CYS A 200 0.41 0.41 16.21
N GLN A 201 0.44 1.00 15.02
CA GLN A 201 1.50 0.82 14.03
C GLN A 201 2.49 1.99 14.04
N ILE A 202 3.78 1.69 13.91
CA ILE A 202 4.78 2.67 13.45
C ILE A 202 5.15 2.32 12.01
N SER A 203 4.72 3.18 11.07
CA SER A 203 4.97 3.05 9.63
C SER A 203 6.37 3.56 9.26
N PRO A 204 6.92 3.13 8.11
CA PRO A 204 8.19 3.64 7.61
C PRO A 204 8.16 5.15 7.40
N SER A 205 9.35 5.74 7.38
CA SER A 205 9.50 7.16 7.10
C SER A 205 9.01 7.50 5.69
N PRO A 206 8.28 8.62 5.50
CA PRO A 206 7.77 9.04 4.19
C PRO A 206 8.87 9.50 3.22
N VAL A 207 10.15 9.42 3.60
CA VAL A 207 11.31 9.75 2.75
C VAL A 207 11.37 8.88 1.50
N ASN A 208 10.93 7.61 1.58
CA ASN A 208 10.72 6.77 0.40
C ASN A 208 9.24 6.83 0.02
N THR A 209 8.86 7.82 -0.79
CA THR A 209 7.46 8.11 -1.13
C THR A 209 6.74 6.89 -1.68
N THR A 210 7.37 6.10 -2.56
CA THR A 210 6.67 4.97 -3.20
C THR A 210 6.42 3.82 -2.24
N GLN A 211 7.42 3.44 -1.43
CA GLN A 211 7.23 2.40 -0.40
C GLN A 211 6.19 2.84 0.64
N PHE A 212 6.24 4.11 1.04
CA PHE A 212 5.27 4.66 1.96
C PHE A 212 3.84 4.57 1.41
N PHE A 213 3.62 4.93 0.14
CA PHE A 213 2.29 4.82 -0.47
C PHE A 213 1.83 3.37 -0.62
N GLU A 214 2.69 2.46 -1.07
CA GLU A 214 2.37 1.03 -1.20
C GLU A 214 1.92 0.43 0.14
N GLU A 215 2.67 0.69 1.22
CA GLU A 215 2.29 0.23 2.55
C GLU A 215 1.04 0.95 3.05
N PHE A 216 0.95 2.28 2.88
CA PHE A 216 -0.23 3.04 3.27
C PHE A 216 -1.51 2.47 2.65
N PHE A 217 -1.50 2.19 1.36
CA PHE A 217 -2.66 1.64 0.65
C PHE A 217 -3.01 0.22 1.11
N TYR A 218 -2.02 -0.62 1.39
CA TYR A 218 -2.25 -1.94 1.97
C TYR A 218 -3.03 -1.88 3.30
N TRP A 219 -2.79 -0.84 4.10
CA TRP A 219 -3.44 -0.65 5.39
C TRP A 219 -4.77 0.11 5.33
N VAL A 220 -5.17 0.70 4.18
CA VAL A 220 -6.40 1.48 4.04
C VAL A 220 -7.65 0.75 4.54
N PRO A 221 -7.91 -0.52 4.18
CA PRO A 221 -9.09 -1.25 4.69
C PRO A 221 -9.11 -1.32 6.22
N ALA A 222 -7.95 -1.48 6.86
CA ALA A 222 -7.84 -1.53 8.31
C ALA A 222 -8.01 -0.15 8.95
N TYR A 223 -7.48 0.93 8.34
CA TYR A 223 -7.64 2.29 8.84
C TYR A 223 -9.11 2.73 8.85
N ILE A 224 -9.90 2.33 7.85
CA ILE A 224 -11.34 2.66 7.76
C ILE A 224 -12.13 2.12 8.96
N THR A 225 -11.67 1.03 9.60
CA THR A 225 -12.34 0.48 10.79
C THR A 225 -12.23 1.36 12.04
N GLY A 226 -11.35 2.37 12.03
CA GLY A 226 -11.07 3.22 13.19
C GLY A 226 -10.31 2.52 14.33
N ARG A 227 -10.00 1.23 14.21
CA ARG A 227 -9.28 0.44 15.24
C ARG A 227 -7.76 0.43 15.06
N VAL A 228 -7.25 1.07 14.02
CA VAL A 228 -5.81 1.14 13.71
C VAL A 228 -5.32 2.58 13.82
N LYS A 229 -4.28 2.80 14.62
CA LYS A 229 -3.56 4.08 14.74
C LYS A 229 -2.17 3.94 14.16
N SER A 230 -1.80 4.81 13.23
CA SER A 230 -0.47 4.83 12.59
C SER A 230 0.33 6.06 13.01
N TYR A 231 1.62 5.85 13.27
CA TYR A 231 2.62 6.85 13.61
C TYR A 231 3.85 6.71 12.72
N TYR A 232 4.64 7.76 12.57
CA TYR A 232 5.92 7.72 11.86
C TYR A 232 6.99 8.48 12.64
N TYR A 233 8.25 8.09 12.45
CA TYR A 233 9.38 8.80 13.03
C TYR A 233 9.86 9.93 12.10
N PRO A 234 9.87 11.20 12.55
CA PRO A 234 10.06 12.34 11.66
C PRO A 234 11.51 12.59 11.21
N ARG A 235 12.50 11.96 11.85
CA ARG A 235 13.92 12.17 11.47
C ARG A 235 14.36 11.13 10.44
N MET A 236 15.26 11.54 9.54
CA MET A 236 15.85 10.64 8.55
C MET A 236 16.49 9.43 9.23
N ARG A 237 16.24 8.27 8.65
CA ARG A 237 16.95 7.02 8.93
C ARG A 237 17.65 6.59 7.66
N ASP A 238 18.89 6.14 7.79
CA ASP A 238 19.71 5.74 6.65
C ASP A 238 19.38 4.31 6.14
N ASN A 239 18.21 3.77 6.52
CA ASN A 239 17.76 2.40 6.22
C ASN A 239 18.84 1.32 6.48
N LEU A 240 19.72 1.55 7.45
CA LEU A 240 20.84 0.66 7.78
C LEU A 240 20.34 -0.63 8.44
N PHE A 241 19.30 -0.51 9.26
CA PHE A 241 18.70 -1.61 9.99
C PHE A 241 17.40 -2.02 9.33
N SER A 242 17.15 -3.33 9.33
CA SER A 242 15.88 -3.95 9.01
C SER A 242 15.35 -4.54 10.33
N LYS A 243 14.12 -4.16 10.69
CA LYS A 243 13.55 -4.50 11.99
C LYS A 243 12.11 -4.95 11.89
N ILE A 244 11.80 -6.02 12.60
CA ILE A 244 10.43 -6.46 12.86
C ILE A 244 10.26 -6.43 14.36
N SER A 245 9.16 -5.83 14.84
CA SER A 245 8.77 -5.83 16.24
C SER A 245 7.24 -5.82 16.31
N ILE A 246 6.66 -6.96 16.66
CA ILE A 246 5.21 -7.14 16.79
C ILE A 246 4.94 -7.68 18.19
N ILE A 247 4.17 -6.96 18.99
CA ILE A 247 4.06 -7.23 20.43
C ILE A 247 2.59 -7.18 20.83
N TYR A 248 2.12 -8.20 21.54
CA TYR A 248 0.85 -8.20 22.26
C TYR A 248 1.11 -8.48 23.74
N PRO A 249 1.30 -7.43 24.55
CA PRO A 249 1.60 -7.60 25.97
C PRO A 249 0.38 -8.11 26.76
N PRO A 250 0.59 -8.88 27.84
CA PRO A 250 1.85 -9.50 28.27
C PRO A 250 2.13 -10.87 27.59
N HIS A 251 1.36 -11.23 26.55
CA HIS A 251 1.26 -12.59 26.05
C HIS A 251 2.40 -13.02 25.12
N VAL A 252 2.71 -12.22 24.09
CA VAL A 252 3.61 -12.66 23.01
C VAL A 252 4.35 -11.49 22.35
N ALA A 253 5.59 -11.73 21.95
CA ALA A 253 6.40 -10.81 21.15
C ALA A 253 7.12 -11.55 20.02
N VAL A 254 7.12 -10.94 18.84
CA VAL A 254 7.95 -11.29 17.69
C VAL A 254 8.92 -10.16 17.44
N TYR A 255 10.22 -10.45 17.36
CA TYR A 255 11.21 -9.45 17.00
C TYR A 255 12.35 -10.00 16.16
N SER A 256 12.91 -9.15 15.30
CA SER A 256 14.10 -9.40 14.50
C SER A 256 14.86 -8.09 14.34
N ASP A 257 16.18 -8.14 14.50
CA ASP A 257 17.08 -7.02 14.27
C ASP A 257 18.16 -7.50 13.29
N CYS A 258 18.18 -6.97 12.06
CA CYS A 258 19.23 -7.29 11.08
C CYS A 258 19.72 -6.04 10.35
N LEU A 259 20.87 -6.17 9.68
CA LEU A 259 21.34 -5.13 8.75
C LEU A 259 20.60 -5.31 7.42
N SER A 260 20.12 -4.23 6.82
CA SER A 260 19.34 -4.27 5.57
C SER A 260 20.09 -4.88 4.38
N THR A 261 21.42 -5.01 4.45
CA THR A 261 22.28 -5.63 3.42
C THR A 261 22.44 -7.14 3.60
N VAL A 262 22.04 -7.71 4.74
CA VAL A 262 22.25 -9.10 5.14
C VAL A 262 20.90 -9.80 5.41
N SER A 263 19.96 -9.68 4.46
CA SER A 263 18.59 -10.19 4.63
C SER A 263 18.49 -11.71 4.76
N ASP A 264 19.42 -12.47 4.17
CA ASP A 264 19.33 -13.94 4.12
C ASP A 264 19.92 -14.67 5.35
N ASN A 265 20.72 -13.98 6.17
CA ASN A 265 21.33 -14.54 7.39
C ASN A 265 20.78 -13.87 8.66
N SER A 266 19.49 -13.54 8.68
CA SER A 266 18.80 -13.05 9.87
C SER A 266 18.04 -14.17 10.59
N PHE A 267 17.82 -13.98 11.89
CA PHE A 267 16.88 -14.78 12.67
C PHE A 267 15.75 -13.90 13.20
N THR A 268 14.59 -14.50 13.43
CA THR A 268 13.40 -13.91 14.03
C THR A 268 13.07 -14.71 15.27
N VAL A 269 12.85 -14.02 16.38
CA VAL A 269 12.49 -14.64 17.65
C VAL A 269 11.01 -14.41 17.90
N MET A 270 10.27 -15.49 18.16
CA MET A 270 8.92 -15.45 18.72
C MET A 270 8.98 -15.98 20.14
N THR A 271 8.50 -15.22 21.12
CA THR A 271 8.58 -15.58 22.53
C THR A 271 7.32 -15.19 23.30
N THR A 272 7.00 -15.98 24.31
CA THR A 272 5.94 -15.75 25.29
C THR A 272 6.51 -15.50 26.70
N GLU A 273 7.84 -15.34 26.81
CA GLU A 273 8.52 -15.08 28.08
C GLU A 273 8.16 -13.67 28.59
N PRO A 274 7.46 -13.53 29.74
CA PRO A 274 6.91 -12.24 30.18
C PRO A 274 7.95 -11.13 30.34
N ALA A 275 9.16 -11.49 30.80
CA ALA A 275 10.25 -10.54 30.94
C ALA A 275 10.69 -9.95 29.60
N VAL A 276 10.78 -10.77 28.54
CA VAL A 276 11.17 -10.32 27.20
C VAL A 276 10.05 -9.50 26.57
N VAL A 277 8.81 -9.94 26.72
CA VAL A 277 7.63 -9.21 26.22
C VAL A 277 7.57 -7.81 26.85
N SER A 278 7.78 -7.68 28.16
CA SER A 278 7.77 -6.37 28.84
C SER A 278 8.90 -5.45 28.39
N ILE A 279 10.12 -5.99 28.19
CA ILE A 279 11.24 -5.19 27.65
C ILE A 279 10.91 -4.67 26.25
N LYS A 280 10.35 -5.53 25.38
CA LYS A 280 9.99 -5.15 24.01
C LYS A 280 8.83 -4.18 23.96
N GLU A 281 7.85 -4.32 24.85
CA GLU A 281 6.78 -3.33 25.03
C GLU A 281 7.35 -1.95 25.39
N ASN A 282 8.27 -1.91 26.37
CA ASN A 282 8.88 -0.65 26.80
C ASN A 282 9.74 -0.02 25.70
N GLU A 283 10.49 -0.84 24.95
CA GLU A 283 11.24 -0.41 23.76
C GLU A 283 10.31 0.24 22.73
N PHE A 284 9.19 -0.42 22.40
CA PHE A 284 8.20 0.10 21.46
C PHE A 284 7.59 1.41 21.93
N LYS A 285 7.11 1.48 23.18
CA LYS A 285 6.48 2.68 23.75
C LYS A 285 7.45 3.85 23.83
N THR A 286 8.71 3.59 24.18
CA THR A 286 9.77 4.59 24.16
C THR A 286 9.98 5.12 22.74
N PHE A 287 10.04 4.23 21.75
CA PHE A 287 10.18 4.66 20.36
C PHE A 287 8.97 5.45 19.85
N LEU A 288 7.75 5.00 20.20
CA LEU A 288 6.50 5.69 19.90
C LEU A 288 6.47 7.12 20.44
N SER A 289 7.08 7.38 21.61
CA SER A 289 7.15 8.73 22.21
C SER A 289 7.91 9.75 21.35
N TYR A 290 8.77 9.29 20.44
CA TYR A 290 9.47 10.14 19.48
C TYR A 290 8.75 10.27 18.12
N CYS A 291 7.67 9.51 17.92
CA CYS A 291 6.93 9.47 16.67
C CYS A 291 5.82 10.53 16.63
N ARG A 292 5.30 10.79 15.43
CA ARG A 292 4.15 11.67 15.18
C ARG A 292 3.04 10.88 14.49
N PRO A 293 1.76 11.21 14.71
CA PRO A 293 0.67 10.57 13.99
C PRO A 293 0.83 10.73 12.48
N THR A 294 0.63 9.66 11.73
CA THR A 294 0.65 9.66 10.25
C THR A 294 -0.63 10.26 9.67
N MET A 295 -1.73 10.18 10.43
CA MET A 295 -3.05 10.66 10.05
C MET A 295 -3.74 11.32 11.24
N ASN A 296 -4.64 12.24 10.95
CA ASN A 296 -5.56 12.80 11.94
C ASN A 296 -6.85 11.98 11.92
N ILE A 297 -7.22 11.41 13.06
CA ILE A 297 -8.48 10.71 13.24
C ILE A 297 -9.45 11.68 13.89
N TYR A 298 -10.57 11.92 13.24
CA TYR A 298 -11.62 12.82 13.72
C TYR A 298 -12.81 11.97 14.16
N GLU A 299 -13.15 12.03 15.44
CA GLU A 299 -14.23 11.21 16.04
C GLU A 299 -15.55 11.98 16.15
N SER A 300 -15.51 13.32 16.21
CA SER A 300 -16.70 14.16 16.29
C SER A 300 -17.15 14.63 14.90
N ALA A 301 -18.47 14.80 14.74
CA ALA A 301 -19.04 15.33 13.51
C ALA A 301 -18.54 16.76 13.23
N GLU A 302 -18.39 17.54 14.30
CA GLU A 302 -17.93 18.92 14.25
C GLU A 302 -16.48 19.01 13.72
N ASP A 303 -15.55 18.20 14.25
CA ASP A 303 -14.15 18.23 13.81
C ASP A 303 -14.01 17.76 12.36
N VAL A 304 -14.82 16.78 11.94
CA VAL A 304 -14.84 16.32 10.56
C VAL A 304 -15.37 17.42 9.64
N SER A 305 -16.45 18.09 10.02
CA SER A 305 -17.01 19.22 9.28
C SER A 305 -16.00 20.36 9.13
N GLU A 306 -15.26 20.70 10.19
CA GLU A 306 -14.21 21.71 10.14
C GLU A 306 -13.07 21.30 9.19
N CYS A 307 -12.66 20.03 9.25
CA CYS A 307 -11.63 19.50 8.36
C CYS A 307 -12.07 19.57 6.89
N PHE A 308 -13.29 19.16 6.57
CA PHE A 308 -13.85 19.25 5.22
C PHE A 308 -13.95 20.70 4.76
N HIS A 309 -14.47 21.61 5.60
CA HIS A 309 -14.50 23.03 5.29
C HIS A 309 -13.11 23.59 4.99
N ARG A 310 -12.08 23.21 5.75
CA ARG A 310 -10.71 23.64 5.50
C ARG A 310 -10.19 23.13 4.16
N ILE A 311 -10.41 21.85 3.83
CA ILE A 311 -9.97 21.25 2.56
C ILE A 311 -10.67 21.95 1.39
N LEU A 312 -11.99 22.04 1.47
CA LEU A 312 -12.84 22.65 0.46
C LEU A 312 -12.48 24.13 0.24
N ASN A 313 -12.26 24.92 1.29
CA ASN A 313 -11.90 26.33 1.16
C ASN A 313 -10.44 26.58 0.74
N THR A 314 -9.63 25.54 0.53
CA THR A 314 -8.24 25.71 0.07
C THR A 314 -8.21 25.92 -1.44
N HIS A 315 -7.67 27.06 -1.89
CA HIS A 315 -7.65 27.46 -3.31
C HIS A 315 -6.54 26.73 -4.10
N VAL A 316 -6.73 25.44 -4.36
CA VAL A 316 -5.82 24.56 -5.09
C VAL A 316 -6.59 23.59 -6.00
N ASN A 317 -5.92 23.01 -7.00
CA ASN A 317 -6.51 21.93 -7.81
C ASN A 317 -6.89 20.75 -6.92
N HIS A 318 -8.08 20.20 -7.12
CA HIS A 318 -8.63 19.13 -6.28
C HIS A 318 -8.93 17.87 -7.10
N ILE A 319 -8.61 16.71 -6.53
CA ILE A 319 -9.05 15.41 -7.05
C ILE A 319 -9.74 14.68 -5.90
N GLN A 320 -11.01 14.33 -6.08
CA GLN A 320 -11.79 13.55 -5.13
C GLN A 320 -12.15 12.19 -5.70
N LYS A 321 -12.10 11.13 -4.89
CA LYS A 321 -12.79 9.87 -5.18
C LYS A 321 -13.96 9.72 -4.22
N GLY A 322 -15.18 9.80 -4.74
CA GLY A 322 -16.42 9.61 -3.99
C GLY A 322 -17.01 8.22 -4.20
N LEU A 323 -17.82 7.77 -3.25
CA LEU A 323 -18.64 6.57 -3.39
C LEU A 323 -20.00 6.87 -4.09
N SER A 324 -20.31 8.14 -4.38
CA SER A 324 -21.51 8.58 -5.08
C SER A 324 -21.25 9.84 -5.91
N LEU A 325 -22.26 10.28 -6.64
CA LEU A 325 -22.28 11.54 -7.38
C LEU A 325 -22.06 12.75 -6.45
N PRO A 326 -21.23 13.74 -6.85
CA PRO A 326 -20.98 14.94 -6.07
C PRO A 326 -22.19 15.89 -6.08
N PRO A 327 -22.32 16.79 -5.08
CA PRO A 327 -23.36 17.82 -5.06
C PRO A 327 -23.42 18.68 -6.33
N ALA A 328 -22.29 18.91 -6.98
CA ALA A 328 -22.19 19.64 -8.24
C ALA A 328 -23.02 19.02 -9.38
N ALA A 329 -23.23 17.71 -9.35
CA ALA A 329 -24.01 16.98 -10.34
C ALA A 329 -25.53 17.00 -10.07
N MET A 330 -25.94 17.60 -8.96
CA MET A 330 -27.34 17.69 -8.54
C MET A 330 -28.04 18.89 -9.21
N PRO A 331 -29.32 18.78 -9.60
CA PRO A 331 -30.10 19.91 -10.10
C PRO A 331 -30.20 21.04 -9.06
N GLU A 332 -30.13 22.29 -9.51
CA GLU A 332 -30.14 23.50 -8.65
C GLU A 332 -31.40 23.57 -7.77
N GLU A 333 -32.54 23.08 -8.27
CA GLU A 333 -33.78 23.03 -7.50
C GLU A 333 -33.68 22.07 -6.31
N LEU A 334 -33.03 20.91 -6.48
CA LEU A 334 -32.88 19.92 -5.41
C LEU A 334 -31.88 20.41 -4.36
N ILE A 335 -30.83 21.11 -4.79
CA ILE A 335 -29.88 21.77 -3.88
C ILE A 335 -30.62 22.84 -3.07
N THR A 336 -31.42 23.67 -3.72
CA THR A 336 -32.18 24.74 -3.05
C THR A 336 -33.18 24.17 -2.04
N GLU A 337 -33.93 23.13 -2.43
CA GLU A 337 -34.86 22.43 -1.55
C GLU A 337 -34.15 21.82 -0.35
N PHE A 338 -33.00 21.17 -0.57
CA PHE A 338 -32.20 20.58 0.49
C PHE A 338 -31.66 21.63 1.47
N LEU A 339 -31.11 22.73 0.96
CA LEU A 339 -30.58 23.84 1.78
C LEU A 339 -31.66 24.52 2.62
N ASN A 340 -32.89 24.60 2.10
CA ASN A 340 -34.03 25.13 2.84
C ASN A 340 -34.50 24.18 3.96
N ASN A 341 -34.46 22.87 3.70
CA ASN A 341 -34.86 21.84 4.66
C ASN A 341 -33.79 21.55 5.73
N ASN A 342 -32.52 21.89 5.45
CA ASN A 342 -31.38 21.62 6.34
C ASN A 342 -30.51 22.89 6.51
N PRO A 343 -30.94 23.86 7.34
CA PRO A 343 -30.21 25.12 7.56
C PRO A 343 -29.01 24.99 8.52
N ASP A 344 -28.72 23.77 8.99
CA ASP A 344 -27.65 23.44 9.91
C ASP A 344 -26.29 23.30 9.21
N SER A 345 -25.27 22.79 9.92
CA SER A 345 -23.91 22.60 9.39
C SER A 345 -23.88 21.80 8.09
N LEU A 346 -24.85 20.91 7.89
CA LEU A 346 -25.02 20.09 6.69
C LEU A 346 -25.38 20.93 5.46
N GLY A 347 -26.28 21.92 5.60
CA GLY A 347 -26.55 22.88 4.53
C GLY A 347 -25.37 23.81 4.22
N VAL A 348 -24.61 24.20 5.25
CA VAL A 348 -23.39 25.02 5.07
C VAL A 348 -22.32 24.25 4.30
N ASN A 349 -22.04 23.00 4.68
CA ASN A 349 -21.12 22.11 3.96
C ASN A 349 -21.52 21.91 2.51
N LEU A 350 -22.81 21.62 2.26
CA LEU A 350 -23.32 21.42 0.90
C LEU A 350 -23.14 22.67 0.04
N ARG A 351 -23.47 23.84 0.59
CA ARG A 351 -23.31 25.13 -0.09
C ARG A 351 -21.85 25.40 -0.44
N THR A 352 -20.92 25.16 0.49
CA THR A 352 -19.49 25.34 0.23
C THR A 352 -19.00 24.41 -0.90
N SER A 353 -19.36 23.11 -0.85
CA SER A 353 -19.00 22.15 -1.91
C SER A 353 -19.56 22.54 -3.28
N TYR A 354 -20.82 23.00 -3.33
CA TYR A 354 -21.46 23.42 -4.58
C TYR A 354 -20.87 24.73 -5.14
N GLN A 355 -20.51 25.68 -4.28
CA GLN A 355 -19.84 26.91 -4.70
C GLN A 355 -18.44 26.63 -5.28
N LEU A 356 -17.71 25.65 -4.74
CA LEU A 356 -16.41 25.26 -5.27
C LEU A 356 -16.47 24.72 -6.70
N SER A 357 -17.47 23.91 -7.00
CA SER A 357 -17.62 23.31 -8.32
C SER A 357 -18.13 24.28 -9.39
N THR A 358 -18.73 25.40 -8.98
CA THR A 358 -19.38 26.37 -9.87
C THR A 358 -18.66 27.70 -10.00
N VAL A 359 -17.83 28.11 -9.01
CA VAL A 359 -17.27 29.48 -8.95
C VAL A 359 -15.78 29.55 -9.33
N PHE A 360 -15.02 28.45 -9.19
CA PHE A 360 -13.59 28.47 -9.52
C PHE A 360 -13.31 27.99 -10.95
N ASP A 361 -13.61 28.84 -11.94
CA ASP A 361 -13.32 28.58 -13.36
C ASP A 361 -11.82 28.34 -13.64
N ASP A 362 -10.94 28.85 -12.76
CA ASP A 362 -9.48 28.74 -12.91
C ASP A 362 -8.85 27.50 -12.27
N LEU A 363 -9.63 26.71 -11.49
CA LEU A 363 -9.13 25.51 -10.79
C LEU A 363 -9.62 24.22 -11.46
N ARG A 364 -8.73 23.24 -11.58
CA ARG A 364 -9.11 21.88 -12.02
C ARG A 364 -9.64 21.10 -10.83
N ASN A 365 -10.95 20.93 -10.78
CA ASN A 365 -11.64 20.05 -9.85
C ASN A 365 -12.07 18.77 -10.59
N VAL A 366 -11.54 17.62 -10.17
CA VAL A 366 -11.84 16.31 -10.77
C VAL A 366 -12.51 15.43 -9.73
N ASP A 367 -13.78 15.08 -9.96
CA ASP A 367 -14.52 14.12 -9.16
C ASP A 367 -14.56 12.76 -9.86
N ILE A 368 -14.07 11.73 -9.18
CA ILE A 368 -14.12 10.34 -9.61
C ILE A 368 -15.20 9.64 -8.78
N CYS A 369 -16.28 9.21 -9.41
CA CYS A 369 -17.38 8.53 -8.74
C CYS A 369 -17.94 7.37 -9.59
N PRO A 370 -18.51 6.33 -8.95
CA PRO A 370 -19.26 5.32 -9.67
C PRO A 370 -20.54 5.94 -10.25
N LEU A 371 -20.85 5.61 -11.50
CA LEU A 371 -22.12 5.99 -12.12
C LEU A 371 -23.19 4.97 -11.69
N ALA A 372 -24.24 5.46 -11.03
CA ALA A 372 -25.43 4.67 -10.79
C ALA A 372 -26.18 4.41 -12.09
N THR A 373 -26.84 3.27 -12.19
CA THR A 373 -27.72 2.96 -13.32
C THR A 373 -28.97 3.84 -13.31
N ALA A 374 -29.56 4.09 -14.47
CA ALA A 374 -30.81 4.84 -14.57
C ALA A 374 -31.94 4.20 -13.74
N GLU A 375 -31.95 2.86 -13.65
CA GLU A 375 -32.93 2.11 -12.85
C GLU A 375 -32.79 2.39 -11.36
N GLU A 376 -31.57 2.40 -10.83
CA GLU A 376 -31.30 2.73 -9.42
C GLU A 376 -31.68 4.17 -9.09
N VAL A 377 -31.42 5.10 -10.01
CA VAL A 377 -31.80 6.51 -9.85
C VAL A 377 -33.33 6.64 -9.83
N ILE A 378 -34.03 6.01 -10.77
CA ILE A 378 -35.50 6.09 -10.86
C ILE A 378 -36.18 5.47 -9.64
N ALA A 379 -35.63 4.36 -9.13
CA ALA A 379 -36.13 3.67 -7.94
C ALA A 379 -35.88 4.44 -6.63
N GLY A 380 -35.12 5.54 -6.66
CA GLY A 380 -34.78 6.27 -5.45
C GLY A 380 -33.76 5.55 -4.57
N HIS A 381 -32.92 4.69 -5.13
CA HIS A 381 -31.97 3.87 -4.38
C HIS A 381 -30.55 4.45 -4.32
N VAL A 382 -30.26 5.52 -5.08
CA VAL A 382 -28.94 6.13 -5.10
C VAL A 382 -28.83 7.16 -3.96
N PRO A 383 -27.98 6.92 -2.95
CA PRO A 383 -27.81 7.87 -1.85
C PRO A 383 -27.03 9.10 -2.33
N VAL A 384 -27.38 10.25 -1.76
CA VAL A 384 -26.56 11.45 -1.81
C VAL A 384 -25.59 11.37 -0.65
N ILE A 385 -24.28 11.24 -0.94
CA ILE A 385 -23.26 11.20 0.11
C ILE A 385 -22.80 12.62 0.42
N PHE A 386 -22.89 12.97 1.69
CA PHE A 386 -22.38 14.22 2.24
C PHE A 386 -21.14 13.95 3.09
N PRO A 387 -20.19 14.90 3.14
CA PRO A 387 -19.12 14.86 4.11
C PRO A 387 -19.65 15.09 5.54
N VAL A 388 -20.09 13.98 6.14
CA VAL A 388 -20.11 13.59 7.56
C VAL A 388 -21.10 14.28 8.54
N VAL A 389 -22.03 13.41 8.98
CA VAL A 389 -22.64 13.20 10.32
C VAL A 389 -23.59 14.26 10.88
N ARG A 390 -24.87 14.04 10.58
CA ARG A 390 -25.94 13.84 11.59
C ARG A 390 -27.22 13.23 11.03
N GLN A 391 -27.21 12.68 9.83
CA GLN A 391 -28.41 12.05 9.28
C GLN A 391 -28.45 10.57 9.66
N GLN A 392 -29.35 10.23 10.58
CA GLN A 392 -29.80 8.85 10.79
C GLN A 392 -30.51 8.28 9.55
N THR A 393 -30.85 9.15 8.59
CA THR A 393 -31.61 8.85 7.37
C THR A 393 -30.83 9.28 6.14
N ALA A 394 -30.42 8.31 5.32
CA ALA A 394 -29.83 8.61 4.02
C ALA A 394 -30.82 9.39 3.14
N VAL A 395 -30.30 10.41 2.45
CA VAL A 395 -31.06 11.14 1.42
C VAL A 395 -30.78 10.48 0.08
N TYR A 396 -31.80 10.34 -0.77
CA TYR A 396 -31.69 9.64 -2.04
C TYR A 396 -32.05 10.56 -3.21
N TYR A 397 -31.41 10.34 -4.36
CA TYR A 397 -31.85 10.95 -5.61
C TYR A 397 -33.27 10.48 -5.92
N THR A 398 -34.22 11.39 -6.10
CA THR A 398 -35.58 11.07 -6.53
C THR A 398 -35.84 11.70 -7.89
N PRO A 399 -36.29 10.95 -8.90
CA PRO A 399 -36.75 11.56 -10.14
C PRO A 399 -37.99 12.40 -9.82
N ARG A 400 -38.00 13.67 -10.23
CA ARG A 400 -39.27 14.40 -10.32
C ARG A 400 -40.10 13.72 -11.42
N SER A 401 -41.40 13.55 -11.11
CA SER A 401 -42.39 13.03 -12.06
C SER A 401 -42.62 13.99 -13.21
#